data_AF-A0A318KBD4-F1
#
_entry.id   AF-A0A318KBD4-F1
#
_cell.length_a   1.000
_cell.length_b   1.000
_cell.length_c   1.000
_cell.angle_alpha   90.00
_cell.angle_beta   90.00
_cell.angle_gamma   90.00
#
_symmetry.space_group_name_H-M   'P 1'
#
loop_
_entity.id
_entity.type
_entity.pdbx_description
1 polymer ?
#
loop_
_entity_poly.entity_id
_entity_poly.type
_entity_poly.pdbx_seq_one_letter_code
_entity_poly.pdbx_strand_id
1 'polypeptide(L)'
;MRYWITAVLSCLALVVGGCSLISPAAKSVEQGDCVKQDGADFATVECSSAEAKYVVLKKLSGSEYTCKDVAGVTYTYYEDKQVCLGDKGADPLQASNVAHEGDCLTDSSSPPVRKLPCGDPQSIYKVLAREDGGLASLACDSVPGTEVTYTWELKQIGDGKKIPKLGPDLIFCLAHKEVDTARALENAKVGDCLRDTNIKPNLETTDCGGADAKYRVLRVVATSGQCDNVQGATSSFTFTPGGLAIPRVFCVARLR
;
A
#
# COMPACT_ATOMS: atom_id res chain seq x y z
N MET A 1 -27.03 -25.97 -64.21
CA MET A 1 -25.68 -26.22 -64.76
C MET A 1 -24.68 -25.41 -63.96
N ARG A 2 -23.61 -26.09 -63.53
CA ARG A 2 -22.26 -25.59 -63.17
C ARG A 2 -22.09 -24.77 -61.88
N TYR A 3 -21.42 -25.47 -60.94
CA TYR A 3 -20.65 -25.03 -59.77
C TYR A 3 -19.60 -23.94 -60.11
N TRP A 4 -18.90 -23.31 -59.17
CA TRP A 4 -17.54 -23.62 -58.64
C TRP A 4 -17.26 -22.59 -57.51
N ILE A 5 -16.95 -22.95 -56.24
CA ILE A 5 -15.67 -23.35 -55.61
C ILE A 5 -14.66 -22.20 -55.32
N THR A 6 -14.54 -21.88 -54.02
CA THR A 6 -13.40 -21.45 -53.15
C THR A 6 -12.54 -20.20 -53.42
N ALA A 7 -12.28 -19.45 -52.33
CA ALA A 7 -10.91 -19.20 -51.83
C ALA A 7 -10.93 -18.74 -50.35
N VAL A 8 -10.56 -19.65 -49.44
CA VAL A 8 -10.18 -19.34 -48.05
C VAL A 8 -8.71 -18.93 -48.08
N LEU A 9 -8.41 -17.67 -47.77
CA LEU A 9 -7.04 -17.18 -47.71
C LEU A 9 -6.45 -17.49 -46.32
N SER A 10 -5.76 -18.63 -46.26
CA SER A 10 -4.91 -19.05 -45.15
C SER A 10 -3.54 -18.39 -45.32
N CYS A 11 -3.19 -17.43 -44.46
CA CYS A 11 -1.82 -16.92 -44.34
C CYS A 11 -1.07 -17.74 -43.30
N LEU A 12 -0.55 -18.88 -43.75
CA LEU A 12 0.47 -19.67 -43.07
C LEU A 12 1.83 -18.98 -43.29
N ALA A 13 2.31 -18.21 -42.31
CA ALA A 13 3.69 -17.71 -42.33
C ALA A 13 4.59 -18.73 -41.61
N LEU A 14 5.21 -19.59 -42.41
CA LEU A 14 6.36 -20.42 -42.04
C LEU A 14 7.54 -19.51 -41.67
N VAL A 15 7.85 -19.37 -40.38
CA VAL A 15 9.16 -18.88 -39.94
C VAL A 15 10.07 -20.09 -39.81
N VAL A 16 10.79 -20.38 -40.89
CA VAL A 16 11.98 -21.23 -40.85
C VAL A 16 13.12 -20.35 -40.36
N GLY A 17 13.53 -20.52 -39.10
CA GLY A 17 14.61 -19.77 -38.46
C GLY A 17 15.53 -20.71 -37.72
N GLY A 18 16.75 -20.89 -38.24
CA GLY A 18 17.68 -21.96 -37.88
C GLY A 18 18.14 -22.02 -36.41
N CYS A 19 18.55 -23.23 -36.02
CA CYS A 19 19.50 -23.46 -34.94
C CYS A 19 20.70 -22.51 -35.09
N SER A 20 20.82 -21.54 -34.18
CA SER A 20 22.08 -20.84 -33.93
C SER A 20 22.45 -21.07 -32.47
N LEU A 21 23.31 -22.07 -32.26
CA LEU A 21 24.21 -22.15 -31.12
C LEU A 21 25.24 -21.02 -31.29
N ILE A 22 24.87 -19.82 -30.88
CA ILE A 22 25.78 -18.70 -30.64
C ILE A 22 25.29 -18.13 -29.32
N SER A 23 25.99 -18.40 -28.22
CA SER A 23 25.81 -17.64 -26.98
C SER A 23 26.10 -16.17 -27.31
N PRO A 24 25.10 -15.27 -27.32
CA PRO A 24 25.39 -13.87 -27.43
C PRO A 24 25.93 -13.41 -26.08
N ALA A 25 27.01 -12.63 -26.12
CA ALA A 25 27.49 -11.86 -24.99
C ALA A 25 26.33 -11.24 -24.18
N ALA A 26 26.48 -11.18 -22.85
CA ALA A 26 25.51 -10.66 -21.88
C ALA A 26 24.62 -9.57 -22.49
N LYS A 27 23.42 -9.96 -22.95
CA LYS A 27 22.46 -9.01 -23.49
C LYS A 27 22.04 -8.14 -22.33
N SER A 28 22.25 -6.83 -22.45
CA SER A 28 21.63 -5.88 -21.53
C SER A 28 20.14 -6.14 -21.53
N VAL A 29 19.58 -6.43 -20.36
CA VAL A 29 18.15 -6.65 -20.19
C VAL A 29 17.38 -5.40 -20.63
N GLU A 30 16.22 -5.54 -21.27
CA GLU A 30 15.37 -4.42 -21.70
C GLU A 30 13.99 -4.44 -21.02
N GLN A 31 13.28 -3.31 -21.04
CA GLN A 31 11.92 -3.25 -20.49
C GLN A 31 11.01 -4.25 -21.20
N GLY A 32 10.29 -5.05 -20.40
CA GLY A 32 9.42 -6.13 -20.86
C GLY A 32 10.10 -7.50 -20.90
N ASP A 33 11.44 -7.56 -20.79
CA ASP A 33 12.15 -8.84 -20.77
C ASP A 33 11.80 -9.64 -19.52
N CYS A 34 11.60 -10.94 -19.72
CA CYS A 34 11.56 -11.90 -18.62
C CYS A 34 12.96 -12.41 -18.32
N VAL A 35 13.30 -12.46 -17.04
CA VAL A 35 14.65 -12.80 -16.61
C VAL A 35 14.63 -13.89 -15.54
N LYS A 36 15.70 -14.69 -15.53
CA LYS A 36 16.05 -15.56 -14.41
C LYS A 36 17.32 -15.02 -13.75
N GLN A 37 17.43 -15.25 -12.44
CA GLN A 37 18.67 -14.95 -11.74
C GLN A 37 19.74 -15.97 -12.15
N ASP A 38 20.94 -15.49 -12.48
CA ASP A 38 22.09 -16.31 -12.86
C ASP A 38 23.31 -15.81 -12.06
N GLY A 39 23.52 -16.42 -10.88
CA GLY A 39 24.50 -15.92 -9.91
C GLY A 39 24.12 -14.54 -9.35
N ALA A 40 25.00 -13.57 -9.54
CA ALA A 40 24.80 -12.18 -9.13
C ALA A 40 24.02 -11.34 -10.17
N ASP A 41 23.92 -11.83 -11.41
CA ASP A 41 23.35 -11.12 -12.56
C ASP A 41 22.02 -11.75 -13.01
N PHE A 42 21.49 -11.25 -14.14
CA PHE A 42 20.26 -11.74 -14.76
C PHE A 42 20.49 -12.17 -16.21
N ALA A 43 19.86 -13.28 -16.59
CA ALA A 43 19.80 -13.75 -17.97
C ALA A 43 18.38 -13.63 -18.51
N THR A 44 18.22 -13.02 -19.69
CA THR A 44 16.95 -13.00 -20.42
C THR A 44 16.55 -14.40 -20.84
N VAL A 45 15.29 -14.74 -20.60
CA VAL A 45 14.67 -16.02 -20.96
C VAL A 45 13.29 -15.77 -21.55
N GLU A 46 12.76 -16.76 -22.26
CA GLU A 46 11.38 -16.71 -22.76
C GLU A 46 10.39 -16.49 -21.60
N CYS A 47 9.47 -15.54 -21.75
CA CYS A 47 8.48 -15.23 -20.70
C CYS A 47 7.56 -16.40 -20.37
N SER A 48 7.35 -17.33 -21.29
CA SER A 48 6.60 -18.57 -21.05
C SER A 48 7.37 -19.61 -20.23
N SER A 49 8.70 -19.48 -20.13
CA SER A 49 9.56 -20.42 -19.41
C SER A 49 9.24 -20.47 -17.92
N ALA A 50 9.27 -21.67 -17.32
CA ALA A 50 9.17 -21.85 -15.87
C ALA A 50 10.37 -21.27 -15.10
N GLU A 51 11.49 -21.06 -15.81
CA GLU A 51 12.71 -20.45 -15.26
C GLU A 51 12.59 -18.92 -15.13
N ALA A 52 11.72 -18.27 -15.91
CA ALA A 52 11.47 -16.85 -15.78
C ALA A 52 10.85 -16.56 -14.41
N LYS A 53 11.53 -15.77 -13.58
CA LYS A 53 11.08 -15.38 -12.24
C LYS A 53 10.64 -13.93 -12.16
N TYR A 54 11.26 -13.07 -12.96
CA TYR A 54 11.03 -11.64 -12.90
C TYR A 54 10.76 -11.06 -14.28
N VAL A 55 10.19 -9.87 -14.30
CA VAL A 55 10.00 -9.05 -15.51
C VAL A 55 10.68 -7.71 -15.27
N VAL A 56 11.43 -7.23 -16.27
CA VAL A 56 12.01 -5.89 -16.26
C VAL A 56 10.90 -4.88 -16.52
N LEU A 57 10.53 -4.13 -15.49
CA LEU A 57 9.46 -3.15 -15.58
C LEU A 57 9.96 -1.81 -16.11
N LYS A 58 11.18 -1.42 -15.72
CA LYS A 58 11.79 -0.17 -16.17
C LYS A 58 13.30 -0.21 -15.99
N LYS A 59 14.01 0.50 -16.86
CA LYS A 59 15.42 0.85 -16.69
C LYS A 59 15.52 2.34 -16.47
N LEU A 60 16.17 2.74 -15.39
CA LEU A 60 16.37 4.13 -15.02
C LEU A 60 17.84 4.49 -15.25
N SER A 61 18.07 5.67 -15.85
CA SER A 61 19.40 6.22 -16.09
C SER A 61 19.46 7.67 -15.59
N GLY A 62 20.60 8.07 -15.02
CA GLY A 62 20.77 9.40 -14.44
C GLY A 62 20.43 9.44 -12.94
N SER A 63 20.02 10.59 -12.43
CA SER A 63 19.69 10.82 -11.00
C SER A 63 18.23 10.49 -10.63
N GLU A 64 17.45 9.92 -11.54
CA GLU A 64 16.06 9.51 -11.30
C GLU A 64 16.02 8.21 -10.48
N TYR A 65 16.09 8.33 -9.15
CA TYR A 65 16.04 7.19 -8.24
C TYR A 65 14.64 6.97 -7.68
N THR A 66 13.73 6.31 -8.39
CA THR A 66 12.54 5.75 -7.72
C THR A 66 11.98 4.52 -8.42
N CYS A 67 12.73 3.41 -8.48
CA CYS A 67 12.09 2.13 -8.77
C CYS A 67 10.84 1.91 -7.89
N LYS A 68 10.82 2.42 -6.65
CA LYS A 68 9.67 2.43 -5.75
C LYS A 68 8.38 3.02 -6.33
N ASP A 69 8.45 3.89 -7.34
CA ASP A 69 7.29 4.47 -8.02
C ASP A 69 6.87 3.69 -9.28
N VAL A 70 7.61 2.64 -9.65
CA VAL A 70 7.26 1.77 -10.77
C VAL A 70 6.23 0.74 -10.28
N ALA A 71 5.02 0.81 -10.82
CA ALA A 71 3.93 -0.09 -10.44
C ALA A 71 4.33 -1.56 -10.59
N GLY A 72 4.18 -2.34 -9.51
CA GLY A 72 4.46 -3.77 -9.48
C GLY A 72 5.94 -4.12 -9.29
N VAL A 73 6.81 -3.13 -9.06
CA VAL A 73 8.19 -3.42 -8.68
C VAL A 73 8.21 -4.17 -7.34
N THR A 74 9.12 -5.11 -7.22
CA THR A 74 9.45 -5.76 -5.94
C THR A 74 10.94 -5.64 -5.65
N TYR A 75 11.77 -5.61 -6.70
CA TYR A 75 13.23 -5.59 -6.58
C TYR A 75 13.86 -4.49 -7.42
N THR A 76 14.98 -4.00 -6.93
CA THR A 76 15.93 -3.21 -7.71
C THR A 76 17.24 -3.95 -7.81
N TYR A 77 17.88 -3.80 -8.95
CA TYR A 77 19.18 -4.37 -9.25
C TYR A 77 20.03 -3.29 -9.93
N TYR A 78 21.32 -3.27 -9.59
CA TYR A 78 22.26 -2.25 -10.04
C TYR A 78 23.38 -2.91 -10.86
N GLU A 79 23.41 -2.58 -12.14
CA GLU A 79 24.59 -2.76 -13.00
C GLU A 79 25.18 -1.35 -13.24
N ASP A 80 25.25 -0.94 -14.51
CA ASP A 80 25.57 0.43 -14.94
C ASP A 80 24.36 1.38 -14.83
N LYS A 81 23.17 0.82 -14.64
CA LYS A 81 21.88 1.50 -14.52
C LYS A 81 21.05 0.85 -13.42
N GLN A 82 20.06 1.59 -12.89
CA GLN A 82 19.10 1.01 -11.97
C GLN A 82 18.02 0.28 -12.77
N VAL A 83 17.85 -1.02 -12.51
CA VAL A 83 16.82 -1.86 -13.13
C VAL A 83 15.73 -2.15 -12.11
N CYS A 84 14.48 -1.92 -12.49
CA CYS A 84 13.30 -2.17 -11.66
C CYS A 84 12.67 -3.49 -12.11
N LEU A 85 12.62 -4.46 -11.20
CA LEU A 85 12.14 -5.81 -11.45
C LEU A 85 10.86 -6.08 -10.68
N GLY A 86 9.84 -6.60 -11.35
CA GLY A 86 8.63 -7.13 -10.76
C GLY A 86 8.62 -8.66 -10.77
N ASP A 87 7.86 -9.27 -9.86
CA ASP A 87 7.61 -10.72 -9.91
C ASP A 87 6.84 -11.08 -11.18
N LYS A 88 7.22 -12.18 -11.83
CA LYS A 88 6.52 -12.65 -13.04
C LYS A 88 5.05 -12.93 -12.74
N GLY A 89 4.16 -12.33 -13.53
CA GLY A 89 2.71 -12.49 -13.39
C GLY A 89 2.09 -11.62 -12.30
N ALA A 90 2.86 -10.75 -11.62
CA ALA A 90 2.29 -9.71 -10.79
C ALA A 90 1.47 -8.73 -11.66
N ASP A 91 0.35 -8.27 -11.12
CA ASP A 91 -0.51 -7.27 -11.77
C ASP A 91 -0.11 -5.87 -11.28
N PRO A 92 0.44 -4.99 -12.16
CA PRO A 92 0.80 -3.63 -11.77
C PRO A 92 -0.37 -2.78 -11.28
N LEU A 93 -1.62 -3.10 -11.68
CA LEU A 93 -2.81 -2.38 -11.21
C LEU A 93 -3.11 -2.66 -9.74
N GLN A 94 -2.71 -3.83 -9.26
CA GLN A 94 -2.86 -4.23 -7.85
C GLN A 94 -1.66 -3.87 -6.99
N ALA A 95 -0.68 -3.15 -7.54
CA ALA A 95 0.55 -2.86 -6.82
C ALA A 95 0.34 -1.79 -5.73
N SER A 96 0.66 -2.13 -4.49
CA SER A 96 0.50 -1.23 -3.33
C SER A 96 1.52 -0.09 -3.30
N ASN A 97 2.70 -0.25 -3.91
CA ASN A 97 3.75 0.76 -3.91
C ASN A 97 3.39 2.06 -4.65
N VAL A 98 2.38 1.99 -5.53
CA VAL A 98 1.81 3.11 -6.28
C VAL A 98 0.38 3.44 -5.83
N ALA A 99 -0.02 3.03 -4.63
CA ALA A 99 -1.28 3.47 -4.05
C ALA A 99 -1.18 4.95 -3.65
N HIS A 100 -2.28 5.69 -3.81
CA HIS A 100 -2.39 7.09 -3.41
C HIS A 100 -3.49 7.29 -2.36
N GLU A 101 -3.57 8.48 -1.77
CA GLU A 101 -4.69 8.84 -0.90
C GLU A 101 -6.03 8.55 -1.58
N GLY A 102 -6.92 7.87 -0.86
CA GLY A 102 -8.20 7.42 -1.36
C GLY A 102 -8.23 6.01 -1.95
N ASP A 103 -7.09 5.45 -2.34
CA ASP A 103 -7.01 4.05 -2.80
C ASP A 103 -7.29 3.08 -1.65
N CYS A 104 -7.76 1.88 -1.98
CA CYS A 104 -7.99 0.83 -1.01
C CYS A 104 -7.02 -0.33 -1.14
N LEU A 105 -6.61 -0.84 0.01
CA LEU A 105 -5.66 -1.92 0.17
C LEU A 105 -6.30 -3.12 0.89
N THR A 106 -5.79 -4.31 0.58
CA THR A 106 -6.06 -5.52 1.37
C THR A 106 -5.51 -5.39 2.79
N ASP A 107 -5.82 -6.36 3.64
CA ASP A 107 -5.29 -6.43 5.00
C ASP A 107 -3.76 -6.33 5.03
N SER A 108 -3.25 -5.32 5.73
CA SER A 108 -1.82 -5.05 5.89
C SER A 108 -1.11 -6.05 6.80
N SER A 109 -1.86 -6.78 7.63
CA SER A 109 -1.32 -7.85 8.50
C SER A 109 -1.10 -9.17 7.76
N SER A 110 -1.62 -9.31 6.54
CA SER A 110 -1.49 -10.51 5.70
C SER A 110 -0.88 -10.20 4.32
N PRO A 111 0.45 -10.01 4.22
CA PRO A 111 1.12 -9.78 2.93
C PRO A 111 0.91 -10.92 1.91
N PRO A 112 0.94 -10.64 0.59
CA PRO A 112 1.23 -9.34 -0.01
C PRO A 112 0.04 -8.38 0.05
N VAL A 113 0.32 -7.13 0.43
CA VAL A 113 -0.67 -6.05 0.42
C VAL A 113 -0.90 -5.60 -1.02
N ARG A 114 -2.16 -5.63 -1.45
CA ARG A 114 -2.56 -5.32 -2.83
C ARG A 114 -3.55 -4.17 -2.86
N LYS A 115 -3.45 -3.35 -3.90
CA LYS A 115 -4.47 -2.37 -4.25
C LYS A 115 -5.66 -3.07 -4.91
N LEU A 116 -6.85 -2.73 -4.46
CA LEU A 116 -8.11 -3.24 -5.00
C LEU A 116 -9.16 -2.12 -5.01
N PRO A 117 -10.25 -2.24 -5.80
CA PRO A 117 -11.38 -1.33 -5.70
C PRO A 117 -11.91 -1.29 -4.26
N CYS A 118 -12.28 -0.12 -3.75
CA CYS A 118 -12.79 0.01 -2.37
C CYS A 118 -14.07 -0.79 -2.11
N GLY A 119 -14.90 -0.99 -3.13
CA GLY A 119 -16.09 -1.84 -3.06
C GLY A 119 -15.80 -3.35 -3.00
N ASP A 120 -14.56 -3.77 -3.23
CA ASP A 120 -14.16 -5.16 -3.12
C ASP A 120 -14.22 -5.62 -1.65
N PRO A 121 -14.81 -6.78 -1.33
CA PRO A 121 -14.88 -7.29 0.05
C PRO A 121 -13.50 -7.61 0.65
N GLN A 122 -12.47 -7.84 -0.15
CA GLN A 122 -11.10 -8.07 0.31
C GLN A 122 -10.34 -6.77 0.60
N SER A 123 -10.83 -5.62 0.13
CA SER A 123 -10.33 -4.31 0.55
C SER A 123 -10.72 -4.07 2.00
N ILE A 124 -9.75 -3.81 2.87
CA ILE A 124 -9.97 -3.56 4.30
C ILE A 124 -9.65 -2.11 4.63
N TYR A 125 -8.55 -1.60 4.07
CA TYR A 125 -8.02 -0.29 4.41
C TYR A 125 -8.20 0.69 3.26
N LYS A 126 -8.39 1.97 3.60
CA LYS A 126 -8.25 3.10 2.71
C LYS A 126 -6.96 3.85 3.07
N VAL A 127 -6.23 4.28 2.05
CA VAL A 127 -5.01 5.09 2.21
C VAL A 127 -5.42 6.51 2.56
N LEU A 128 -4.94 7.00 3.69
CA LEU A 128 -5.10 8.39 4.13
C LEU A 128 -3.92 9.25 3.73
N ALA A 129 -2.71 8.68 3.74
CA ALA A 129 -1.50 9.34 3.28
C ALA A 129 -0.46 8.33 2.80
N ARG A 130 0.42 8.80 1.92
CA ARG A 130 1.62 8.09 1.46
C ARG A 130 2.81 9.00 1.69
N GLU A 131 3.75 8.54 2.50
CA GLU A 131 4.97 9.25 2.84
C GLU A 131 6.19 8.54 2.24
N ASP A 132 7.16 9.33 1.79
CA ASP A 132 8.41 8.84 1.22
C ASP A 132 9.46 8.61 2.32
N GLY A 133 9.64 7.34 2.68
CA GLY A 133 10.62 6.88 3.66
C GLY A 133 10.61 7.62 5.01
N GLY A 134 11.69 7.49 5.76
CA GLY A 134 11.83 8.10 7.09
C GLY A 134 11.44 7.18 8.25
N LEU A 135 11.14 7.77 9.40
CA LEU A 135 10.80 7.02 10.62
C LEU A 135 9.32 6.64 10.60
N ALA A 136 9.05 5.35 10.37
CA ALA A 136 7.69 4.79 10.34
C ALA A 136 6.86 5.15 11.58
N SER A 137 7.48 5.27 12.75
CA SER A 137 6.80 5.60 14.00
C SER A 137 6.31 7.05 14.09
N LEU A 138 6.74 7.94 13.21
CA LEU A 138 6.40 9.37 13.23
C LEU A 138 5.64 9.83 11.98
N ALA A 139 5.76 9.10 10.87
CA ALA A 139 5.22 9.52 9.58
C ALA A 139 3.69 9.72 9.58
N CYS A 140 2.96 8.97 10.41
CA CYS A 140 1.51 9.04 10.47
C CYS A 140 0.95 9.82 11.68
N ASP A 141 1.80 10.37 12.55
CA ASP A 141 1.37 11.06 13.79
C ASP A 141 0.45 12.25 13.48
N SER A 142 0.67 12.93 12.34
CA SER A 142 -0.10 14.08 11.91
C SER A 142 -1.21 13.75 10.91
N VAL A 143 -1.44 12.48 10.57
CA VAL A 143 -2.42 12.07 9.56
C VAL A 143 -3.72 11.67 10.24
N PRO A 144 -4.78 12.51 10.13
CA PRO A 144 -5.98 12.31 10.91
C PRO A 144 -6.73 11.02 10.57
N GLY A 145 -7.11 10.25 11.59
CA GLY A 145 -7.86 9.01 11.46
C GLY A 145 -6.98 7.79 11.21
N THR A 146 -5.65 7.92 11.25
CA THR A 146 -4.76 6.77 11.05
C THR A 146 -4.94 5.72 12.15
N GLU A 147 -5.26 4.50 11.73
CA GLU A 147 -5.38 3.32 12.60
C GLU A 147 -4.16 2.40 12.50
N VAL A 148 -3.59 2.29 11.30
CA VAL A 148 -2.50 1.37 10.99
C VAL A 148 -1.46 2.06 10.12
N THR A 149 -0.19 1.86 10.46
CA THR A 149 0.94 2.24 9.61
C THR A 149 1.43 1.00 8.88
N TYR A 150 1.35 1.02 7.55
CA TYR A 150 1.92 -0.02 6.69
C TYR A 150 3.21 0.51 6.06
N THR A 151 4.26 -0.31 6.05
CA THR A 151 5.55 0.05 5.44
C THR A 151 5.80 -0.84 4.24
N TRP A 152 6.33 -0.25 3.17
CA TRP A 152 6.68 -0.96 1.96
C TRP A 152 8.16 -0.76 1.65
N GLU A 153 8.83 -1.85 1.27
CA GLU A 153 10.27 -1.89 1.04
C GLU A 153 10.59 -2.40 -0.35
N LEU A 154 11.41 -1.63 -1.06
CA LEU A 154 12.04 -2.04 -2.30
C LEU A 154 13.24 -2.92 -1.95
N LYS A 155 13.13 -4.20 -2.30
CA LYS A 155 14.20 -5.17 -2.08
C LYS A 155 15.33 -4.91 -3.08
N GLN A 156 16.56 -5.22 -2.69
CA GLN A 156 17.71 -5.17 -3.58
C GLN A 156 18.24 -6.57 -3.83
N ILE A 157 18.49 -6.90 -5.10
CA ILE A 157 19.17 -8.13 -5.53
C ILE A 157 20.59 -7.76 -5.98
N GLY A 158 21.55 -8.66 -5.74
CA GLY A 158 22.96 -8.52 -6.14
C GLY A 158 23.92 -8.17 -5.00
N ASP A 159 25.22 -8.22 -5.31
CA ASP A 159 26.33 -8.11 -4.35
C ASP A 159 26.70 -6.65 -4.00
N GLY A 160 25.97 -5.69 -4.57
CA GLY A 160 26.19 -4.28 -4.33
C GLY A 160 26.22 -3.96 -2.84
N LYS A 161 27.20 -3.17 -2.41
CA LYS A 161 27.33 -2.65 -1.04
C LYS A 161 25.94 -2.19 -0.57
N LYS A 162 25.30 -2.97 0.32
CA LYS A 162 24.02 -2.61 0.92
C LYS A 162 24.26 -1.32 1.69
N ILE A 163 23.83 -0.20 1.11
CA ILE A 163 23.81 1.06 1.85
C ILE A 163 22.80 0.86 2.97
N PRO A 164 23.15 1.11 4.24
CA PRO A 164 22.20 1.02 5.34
C PRO A 164 21.02 1.94 5.02
N LYS A 165 19.84 1.36 4.74
CA LYS A 165 18.61 2.13 4.56
C LYS A 165 18.15 2.63 5.93
N LEU A 166 17.93 3.94 6.02
CA LEU A 166 17.32 4.59 7.19
C LEU A 166 15.79 4.50 7.04
N GLY A 167 15.25 3.33 7.37
CA GLY A 167 13.80 3.07 7.33
C GLY A 167 13.28 2.52 6.00
N PRO A 168 11.95 2.34 5.90
CA PRO A 168 11.29 1.82 4.70
C PRO A 168 11.37 2.79 3.52
N ASP A 169 11.06 2.34 2.31
CA ASP A 169 11.04 3.21 1.12
C ASP A 169 9.76 4.04 1.02
N LEU A 170 8.65 3.46 1.48
CA LEU A 170 7.32 4.06 1.51
C LEU A 170 6.62 3.72 2.83
N ILE A 171 5.85 4.68 3.34
CA ILE A 171 5.00 4.51 4.52
C ILE A 171 3.58 4.90 4.13
N PHE A 172 2.62 4.07 4.48
CA PHE A 172 1.20 4.30 4.25
C PHE A 172 0.47 4.44 5.58
N CYS A 173 -0.26 5.53 5.73
CA CYS A 173 -1.14 5.78 6.85
C CYS A 173 -2.54 5.31 6.45
N LEU A 174 -3.04 4.29 7.15
CA LEU A 174 -4.23 3.55 6.77
C LEU A 174 -5.31 3.67 7.83
N ALA A 175 -6.56 3.73 7.38
CA ALA A 175 -7.75 3.53 8.22
C ALA A 175 -8.64 2.47 7.59
N HIS A 176 -9.46 1.79 8.38
CA HIS A 176 -10.48 0.92 7.82
C HIS A 176 -11.34 1.68 6.80
N LYS A 177 -11.65 1.06 5.66
CA LYS A 177 -12.22 1.77 4.48
C LYS A 177 -13.57 2.43 4.73
N GLU A 178 -14.28 1.98 5.76
CA GLU A 178 -15.60 2.47 6.17
C GLU A 178 -15.52 3.61 7.20
N VAL A 179 -14.33 3.99 7.66
CA VAL A 179 -14.14 5.11 8.58
C VAL A 179 -14.43 6.41 7.87
N ASP A 180 -15.34 7.19 8.44
CA ASP A 180 -15.50 8.61 8.10
C ASP A 180 -14.50 9.43 8.92
N THR A 181 -13.40 9.83 8.29
CA THR A 181 -12.35 10.61 8.98
C THR A 181 -12.84 11.98 9.45
N ALA A 182 -13.89 12.54 8.83
CA ALA A 182 -14.51 13.78 9.30
C ALA A 182 -15.20 13.59 10.66
N ARG A 183 -15.59 12.35 10.98
CA ARG A 183 -16.22 11.97 12.26
C ARG A 183 -15.27 11.28 13.23
N ALA A 184 -13.98 11.15 12.87
CA ALA A 184 -13.02 10.45 13.70
C ALA A 184 -12.96 11.04 15.12
N LEU A 185 -12.84 10.16 16.13
CA LEU A 185 -12.85 10.54 17.55
C LEU A 185 -11.80 11.61 17.91
N GLU A 186 -10.65 11.59 17.25
CA GLU A 186 -9.60 12.59 17.40
C GLU A 186 -10.02 14.03 17.10
N ASN A 187 -11.01 14.21 16.23
CA ASN A 187 -11.56 15.52 15.88
C ASN A 187 -12.57 16.01 16.93
N ALA A 188 -13.01 15.14 17.85
CA ALA A 188 -13.98 15.48 18.88
C ALA A 188 -13.44 16.55 19.85
N LYS A 189 -14.30 17.51 20.14
CA LYS A 189 -14.06 18.65 21.03
C LYS A 189 -15.04 18.61 22.20
N VAL A 190 -14.76 19.42 23.21
CA VAL A 190 -15.69 19.62 24.32
C VAL A 190 -17.03 20.12 23.79
N GLY A 191 -18.10 19.44 24.16
CA GLY A 191 -19.46 19.71 23.72
C GLY A 191 -19.99 18.74 22.66
N ASP A 192 -19.10 18.09 21.89
CA ASP A 192 -19.48 17.16 20.83
C ASP A 192 -20.11 15.89 21.39
N CYS A 193 -20.94 15.25 20.58
CA CYS A 193 -21.56 13.99 20.94
C CYS A 193 -20.93 12.82 20.18
N LEU A 194 -20.86 11.67 20.85
CA LEU A 194 -20.25 10.46 20.32
C LEU A 194 -21.30 9.35 20.24
N ARG A 195 -21.14 8.49 19.24
CA ARG A 195 -21.88 7.24 19.08
C ARG A 195 -20.93 6.05 19.05
N ASP A 196 -21.45 4.89 19.42
CA ASP A 196 -20.73 3.62 19.29
C ASP A 196 -20.63 3.23 17.81
N THR A 197 -19.49 2.65 17.42
CA THR A 197 -19.27 2.03 16.10
C THR A 197 -18.54 0.69 16.26
N ASN A 198 -18.61 -0.16 15.24
CA ASN A 198 -17.94 -1.46 15.21
C ASN A 198 -16.50 -1.38 14.68
N ILE A 199 -16.06 -0.18 14.29
CA ILE A 199 -14.74 0.09 13.73
C ILE A 199 -13.91 0.79 14.82
N LYS A 200 -12.67 0.34 15.05
CA LYS A 200 -11.79 0.95 16.06
C LYS A 200 -11.66 2.47 15.80
N PRO A 201 -11.66 3.33 16.84
CA PRO A 201 -11.64 3.03 18.27
C PRO A 201 -13.01 2.72 18.89
N ASN A 202 -14.00 2.32 18.09
CA ASN A 202 -15.39 2.01 18.45
C ASN A 202 -16.23 3.23 18.83
N LEU A 203 -15.73 4.43 18.56
CA LEU A 203 -16.44 5.70 18.77
C LEU A 203 -16.14 6.67 17.63
N GLU A 204 -17.14 7.44 17.27
CA GLU A 204 -17.04 8.56 16.33
C GLU A 204 -17.98 9.70 16.74
N THR A 205 -17.73 10.91 16.24
CA THR A 205 -18.60 12.05 16.48
C THR A 205 -19.92 11.91 15.72
N THR A 206 -21.01 12.36 16.34
CA THR A 206 -22.35 12.41 15.75
C THR A 206 -23.07 13.69 16.16
N ASP A 207 -24.20 13.98 15.52
CA ASP A 207 -25.10 15.04 15.96
C ASP A 207 -25.66 14.71 17.35
N CYS A 208 -25.58 15.65 18.28
CA CYS A 208 -26.13 15.52 19.63
C CYS A 208 -27.65 15.31 19.67
N GLY A 209 -28.37 15.73 18.63
CA GLY A 209 -29.81 15.45 18.49
C GLY A 209 -30.11 14.07 17.89
N GLY A 210 -29.09 13.33 17.46
CA GLY A 210 -29.24 12.01 16.85
C GLY A 210 -29.69 10.96 17.87
N ALA A 211 -30.56 10.05 17.43
CA ALA A 211 -31.01 8.93 18.26
C ALA A 211 -29.89 7.94 18.64
N ASP A 212 -28.78 7.99 17.90
CA ASP A 212 -27.57 7.20 18.14
C ASP A 212 -26.52 7.91 18.99
N ALA A 213 -26.74 9.18 19.39
CA ALA A 213 -25.86 9.89 20.30
C ALA A 213 -25.90 9.24 21.70
N LYS A 214 -24.75 8.71 22.14
CA LYS A 214 -24.63 7.99 23.42
C LYS A 214 -23.86 8.75 24.47
N TYR A 215 -22.94 9.62 24.06
CA TYR A 215 -22.07 10.33 24.98
C TYR A 215 -21.92 11.78 24.56
N ARG A 216 -21.60 12.65 25.51
CA ARG A 216 -21.16 14.02 25.28
C ARG A 216 -19.78 14.24 25.88
N VAL A 217 -18.86 14.80 25.10
CA VAL A 217 -17.50 15.10 25.54
C VAL A 217 -17.54 16.30 26.49
N LEU A 218 -17.09 16.08 27.73
CA LEU A 218 -17.01 17.13 28.75
C LEU A 218 -15.62 17.74 28.82
N ARG A 219 -14.59 16.90 28.65
CA ARG A 219 -13.19 17.32 28.70
C ARG A 219 -12.30 16.34 27.96
N VAL A 220 -11.19 16.83 27.39
CA VAL A 220 -10.10 16.00 26.87
C VAL A 220 -8.88 16.22 27.76
N VAL A 221 -8.29 15.14 28.24
CA VAL A 221 -7.18 15.13 29.21
C VAL A 221 -6.11 14.12 28.79
N ALA A 222 -4.96 14.10 29.46
CA ALA A 222 -3.84 13.22 29.11
C ALA A 222 -3.95 11.84 29.80
N THR A 223 -4.57 11.78 30.98
CA THR A 223 -4.70 10.53 31.74
C THR A 223 -6.10 10.37 32.34
N SER A 224 -6.56 9.13 32.50
CA SER A 224 -7.93 8.82 32.93
C SER A 224 -8.28 9.33 34.33
N GLY A 225 -7.35 9.32 35.27
CA GLY A 225 -7.58 9.86 36.62
C GLY A 225 -7.91 11.36 36.65
N GLN A 226 -7.64 12.10 35.58
CA GLN A 226 -8.07 13.50 35.45
C GLN A 226 -9.58 13.62 35.21
N CYS A 227 -10.25 12.56 34.75
CA CYS A 227 -11.70 12.54 34.54
C CYS A 227 -12.50 12.45 35.85
N ASP A 228 -11.91 11.92 36.93
CA ASP A 228 -12.58 11.77 38.23
C ASP A 228 -13.03 13.10 38.83
N ASN A 229 -12.35 14.19 38.45
CA ASN A 229 -12.65 15.56 38.89
C ASN A 229 -13.49 16.34 37.87
N VAL A 230 -13.94 15.72 36.77
CA VAL A 230 -14.77 16.36 35.76
C VAL A 230 -16.24 16.18 36.14
N GLN A 231 -16.89 17.28 36.53
CA GLN A 231 -18.29 17.27 36.93
C GLN A 231 -19.19 16.69 35.83
N GLY A 232 -19.97 15.66 36.18
CA GLY A 232 -20.90 15.00 35.26
C GLY A 232 -20.26 13.94 34.36
N ALA A 233 -18.94 13.73 34.43
CA ALA A 233 -18.32 12.62 33.72
C ALA A 233 -18.78 11.29 34.34
N THR A 234 -19.24 10.39 33.48
CA THR A 234 -19.68 9.04 33.85
C THR A 234 -18.74 7.97 33.34
N SER A 235 -17.90 8.29 32.35
CA SER A 235 -16.97 7.36 31.72
C SER A 235 -15.81 8.10 31.09
N SER A 236 -14.75 7.36 30.75
CA SER A 236 -13.60 7.88 30.01
C SER A 236 -13.21 6.94 28.88
N PHE A 237 -12.83 7.49 27.73
CA PHE A 237 -12.32 6.73 26.59
C PHE A 237 -10.90 7.18 26.26
N THR A 238 -9.97 6.23 26.22
CA THR A 238 -8.59 6.50 25.81
C THR A 238 -8.45 6.20 24.32
N PHE A 239 -7.92 7.18 23.60
CA PHE A 239 -7.56 7.07 22.21
C PHE A 239 -6.09 7.43 22.06
N THR A 240 -5.33 6.54 21.42
CA THR A 240 -3.97 6.83 21.00
C THR A 240 -4.01 6.95 19.48
N PRO A 241 -3.80 8.15 18.92
CA PRO A 241 -3.59 8.30 17.47
C PRO A 241 -2.43 7.40 17.02
N GLY A 242 -2.43 6.94 15.77
CA GLY A 242 -1.32 6.12 15.26
C GLY A 242 0.06 6.74 15.52
N GLY A 243 1.06 5.90 15.82
CA GLY A 243 2.47 6.28 16.03
C GLY A 243 2.89 6.56 17.48
N LEU A 244 3.65 7.64 17.72
CA LEU A 244 4.22 8.04 19.03
C LEU A 244 3.38 9.10 19.76
N ALA A 245 2.18 9.39 19.27
CA ALA A 245 1.30 10.39 19.83
C ALA A 245 0.92 10.11 21.29
N ILE A 246 0.87 11.17 22.10
CA ILE A 246 0.44 11.09 23.50
C ILE A 246 -1.04 10.65 23.52
N PRO A 247 -1.41 9.62 24.30
CA PRO A 247 -2.80 9.22 24.44
C PRO A 247 -3.69 10.40 24.87
N ARG A 248 -4.84 10.52 24.22
CA ARG A 248 -5.90 11.46 24.58
C ARG A 248 -6.99 10.70 25.31
N VAL A 249 -7.42 11.22 26.44
CA VAL A 249 -8.53 10.67 27.21
C VAL A 249 -9.73 11.60 27.13
N PHE A 250 -10.84 11.09 26.63
CA PHE A 250 -12.11 11.79 26.52
C PHE A 250 -12.95 11.49 27.76
N CYS A 251 -13.13 12.47 28.64
CA CYS A 251 -14.06 12.39 29.76
C CYS A 251 -15.46 12.72 29.25
N VAL A 252 -16.40 11.79 29.41
CA VAL A 252 -17.72 11.90 28.78
C VAL A 252 -18.87 11.73 29.78
N ALA A 253 -19.99 12.38 29.50
CA ALA A 253 -21.28 12.08 30.11
C ALA A 253 -22.08 11.16 29.20
N ARG A 254 -22.68 10.10 29.74
CA ARG A 254 -23.67 9.31 29.01
C ARG A 254 -24.96 10.12 28.79
N LEU A 255 -25.40 10.19 27.54
CA LEU A 255 -26.69 10.74 27.15
C LEU A 255 -27.77 9.66 27.36
N ARG A 256 -28.95 10.08 27.83
CA ARG A 256 -30.09 9.19 28.07
C ARG A 256 -30.85 8.93 26.79
#